data_AF-A0A8G2BPG2-F1
#
_entry.id   AF-A0A8G2BPG2-F1
#
_cell.length_a   1.000
_cell.length_b   1.000
_cell.length_c   1.000
_cell.angle_alpha   90.00
_cell.angle_beta   90.00
_cell.angle_gamma   90.00
#
_symmetry.space_group_name_H-M   'P 1'
#
loop_
_entity.id
_entity.type
_entity.pdbx_description
1 polymer ?
#
loop_
_entity_poly.entity_id
_entity_poly.type
_entity_poly.pdbx_seq_one_letter_code
_entity_poly.pdbx_strand_id
1 'polypeptide(L)'
;MSPEAIRLFLRAQGRQWPVRSLKEASEQYCAVRDRLGFGASQMPPVVLVDQHGTQRFYISYNGRVWHGHHHDHTPGRTPAYDNAPPPLTNTP
;
A
#
# COMPACT_ATOMS: atom_id res chain seq x y z
N MET A 1 18.51 14.63 16.91
CA MET A 1 18.30 13.38 16.17
C MET A 1 17.36 13.69 15.03
N SER A 2 17.88 13.91 13.83
CA SER A 2 17.02 14.05 12.65
C SER A 2 16.30 12.72 12.48
N PRO A 3 14.95 12.67 12.41
CA PRO A 3 14.31 11.47 11.90
C PRO A 3 14.89 11.31 10.49
N GLU A 4 15.72 10.29 10.27
CA GLU A 4 15.96 9.84 8.90
C GLU A 4 14.58 9.65 8.30
N ALA A 5 14.19 10.56 7.40
CA ALA A 5 12.91 10.50 6.75
C ALA A 5 12.92 9.17 5.99
N ILE A 6 12.27 8.15 6.55
CA ILE A 6 12.25 6.80 6.02
C ILE A 6 11.79 6.93 4.58
N ARG A 7 12.71 6.75 3.63
CA ARG A 7 12.40 6.80 2.22
C ARG A 7 11.75 5.47 1.88
N LEU A 8 10.45 5.53 1.64
CA LEU A 8 9.69 4.39 1.18
C LEU A 8 9.72 4.36 -0.34
N PHE A 9 9.87 3.17 -0.90
CA PHE A 9 9.82 2.93 -2.33
C PHE A 9 8.71 1.93 -2.62
N LEU A 10 7.79 2.32 -3.48
CA LEU A 10 6.80 1.43 -4.06
C LEU A 10 7.50 0.52 -5.06
N ARG A 11 7.48 -0.80 -4.86
CA ARG A 11 8.07 -1.77 -5.79
C ARG A 11 6.97 -2.61 -6.44
N ALA A 12 6.93 -2.60 -7.78
CA ALA A 12 6.04 -3.44 -8.58
C ALA A 12 6.73 -3.86 -9.89
N GLN A 13 6.59 -5.13 -10.29
CA GLN A 13 7.16 -5.67 -11.55
C GLN A 13 8.64 -5.33 -11.77
N GLY A 14 9.46 -5.36 -10.71
CA GLY A 14 10.89 -5.05 -10.78
C GLY A 14 11.23 -3.55 -10.90
N ARG A 15 10.24 -2.67 -10.93
CA ARG A 15 10.41 -1.20 -10.90
C ARG A 15 10.18 -0.66 -9.50
N GLN A 16 10.85 0.45 -9.19
CA GLN A 16 10.73 1.16 -7.91
C GLN A 16 10.42 2.64 -8.12
N TRP A 17 9.47 3.17 -7.36
CA TRP A 17 9.12 4.59 -7.35
C TRP A 17 9.21 5.13 -5.93
N PRO A 18 9.89 6.27 -5.69
CA PRO A 18 9.92 6.87 -4.37
C PRO A 18 8.52 7.35 -3.98
N VAL A 19 8.12 7.08 -2.74
CA VAL A 19 6.87 7.56 -2.16
C VAL A 19 7.10 8.27 -0.83
N ARG A 20 6.33 9.33 -0.58
CA ARG A 20 6.48 10.17 0.62
C ARG A 20 5.64 9.69 1.80
N SER A 21 4.63 8.87 1.55
CA SER A 21 3.70 8.37 2.57
C SER A 21 2.98 7.08 2.15
N LEU A 22 2.38 6.39 3.13
CA LEU A 22 1.52 5.22 2.86
C LEU A 22 0.28 5.60 2.04
N LYS A 23 -0.27 6.80 2.28
CA LYS A 23 -1.38 7.38 1.52
C LYS A 23 -1.02 7.51 0.04
N GLU A 24 0.11 8.15 -0.25
CA GLU A 24 0.58 8.35 -1.64
C GLU A 24 0.82 7.02 -2.36
N ALA A 25 1.37 6.03 -1.66
CA ALA A 25 1.56 4.69 -2.18
C ALA A 25 0.23 3.99 -2.53
N SER A 26 -0.76 4.09 -1.65
CA SER A 26 -2.11 3.55 -1.85
C SER A 26 -2.82 4.25 -3.01
N GLU A 27 -2.75 5.57 -3.09
CA GLU A 27 -3.36 6.37 -4.16
C GLU A 27 -2.76 6.03 -5.53
N GLN A 28 -1.43 5.93 -5.63
CA GLN A 28 -0.77 5.52 -6.85
C GLN A 28 -1.17 4.09 -7.26
N TYR A 29 -1.26 3.17 -6.31
CA TYR A 29 -1.73 1.81 -6.58
C TYR A 29 -3.16 1.79 -7.12
N CYS A 30 -4.09 2.49 -6.44
CA CYS A 30 -5.49 2.56 -6.86
C CYS A 30 -5.63 3.22 -8.23
N ALA A 31 -4.93 4.33 -8.49
CA ALA A 31 -4.96 5.00 -9.79
C ALA A 31 -4.48 4.08 -10.93
N VAL A 32 -3.41 3.30 -10.69
CA VAL A 32 -2.91 2.34 -11.67
C VAL A 32 -3.88 1.18 -11.87
N ARG A 33 -4.42 0.60 -10.78
CA ARG A 33 -5.42 -0.45 -10.82
C ARG A 33 -6.65 -0.02 -11.64
N ASP A 34 -7.20 1.13 -11.31
CA ASP A 34 -8.42 1.65 -11.91
C ASP A 34 -8.19 2.04 -13.39
N ARG A 35 -7.01 2.59 -13.73
CA ARG A 35 -6.63 2.89 -15.11
C ARG A 35 -6.46 1.65 -15.98
N LEU A 36 -5.90 0.58 -15.43
CA LEU A 36 -5.65 -0.64 -16.19
C LEU A 36 -6.91 -1.49 -16.38
N GLY A 37 -7.99 -1.22 -15.64
CA GLY A 37 -9.23 -1.99 -15.70
C GLY A 37 -9.06 -3.46 -15.31
N PHE A 38 -7.90 -3.83 -14.75
CA PHE A 38 -7.65 -5.19 -14.29
C PHE A 38 -8.49 -5.48 -13.06
N GLY A 39 -9.10 -6.67 -13.03
CA GLY A 39 -9.65 -7.21 -11.80
C GLY A 39 -8.55 -7.26 -10.74
N ALA A 40 -8.88 -6.94 -9.50
CA ALA A 40 -7.94 -6.82 -8.38
C ALA A 40 -6.99 -8.05 -8.24
N SER A 41 -7.40 -9.21 -8.72
CA SER A 41 -6.69 -10.49 -8.77
C SER A 41 -5.53 -10.55 -9.78
N GLN A 42 -5.50 -9.67 -10.79
CA GLN A 42 -4.47 -9.64 -11.84
C GLN A 42 -3.40 -8.56 -11.57
N MET A 43 -3.59 -7.75 -10.53
CA MET A 43 -2.61 -6.75 -10.16
C MET A 43 -1.35 -7.42 -9.61
N PRO A 44 -0.16 -7.02 -10.08
CA PRO A 44 1.09 -7.54 -9.53
C PRO A 44 1.21 -7.17 -8.05
N PRO A 45 1.90 -7.99 -7.24
CA PRO A 45 2.12 -7.69 -5.84
C PRO A 45 2.91 -6.39 -5.70
N VAL A 46 2.38 -5.47 -4.90
CA VAL A 46 3.00 -4.17 -4.65
C VAL A 46 3.44 -4.08 -3.20
N VAL A 47 4.72 -3.78 -3.00
CA VAL A 47 5.35 -3.74 -1.68
C VAL A 47 6.04 -2.39 -1.47
N LEU A 48 6.04 -1.91 -0.23
CA LEU A 48 6.86 -0.76 0.15
C LEU A 48 8.12 -1.26 0.84
N VAL A 49 9.25 -0.88 0.29
CA VAL A 49 10.56 -1.14 0.87
C VAL A 49 11.16 0.15 1.43
N ASP A 50 12.01 0.04 2.45
CA ASP A 50 12.82 1.17 2.90
C ASP A 50 14.07 1.37 2.03
N GLN A 51 14.89 2.35 2.40
CA GLN A 51 16.14 2.73 1.73
C GLN A 51 17.19 1.61 1.60
N HIS A 52 17.12 0.58 2.44
CA HIS A 52 17.98 -0.61 2.38
C HIS A 52 17.37 -1.73 1.51
N GLY A 53 16.21 -1.48 0.89
CA GLY A 53 15.49 -2.46 0.08
C GLY A 53 14.71 -3.50 0.90
N THR A 54 14.68 -3.36 2.22
CA THR A 54 13.92 -4.24 3.12
C THR A 54 12.44 -3.94 3.00
N GLN A 55 11.62 -4.97 2.79
CA GLN A 55 10.17 -4.81 2.78
C GLN A 55 9.65 -4.46 4.17
N ARG A 56 8.90 -3.36 4.25
CA ARG A 56 8.26 -2.90 5.49
C ARG A 56 6.74 -3.04 5.43
N PHE A 57 6.18 -2.92 4.23
CA PHE A 57 4.74 -2.99 4.03
C PHE A 57 4.37 -3.67 2.71
N TYR A 58 3.12 -4.07 2.59
CA TYR A 58 2.51 -4.49 1.32
C TYR A 58 1.15 -3.82 1.12
N ILE A 59 0.76 -3.64 -0.13
CA ILE A 59 -0.56 -3.11 -0.51
C ILE A 59 -1.43 -4.29 -0.94
N SER A 60 -2.58 -4.47 -0.29
CA SER A 60 -3.57 -5.46 -0.71
C SER A 60 -4.43 -4.93 -1.86
N TYR A 61 -5.13 -5.84 -2.54
CA TYR A 61 -5.92 -5.55 -3.75
C TYR A 61 -6.98 -4.44 -3.59
N ASN A 62 -7.46 -4.20 -2.37
CA ASN A 62 -8.40 -3.12 -2.02
C ASN A 62 -7.72 -1.75 -1.84
N GLY A 63 -6.39 -1.69 -1.86
CA GLY A 63 -5.59 -0.48 -1.66
C GLY A 63 -5.16 -0.23 -0.21
N ARG A 64 -5.54 -1.11 0.73
CA ARG A 64 -5.06 -1.02 2.12
C ARG A 64 -3.59 -1.37 2.21
N VAL A 65 -2.87 -0.69 3.10
CA VAL A 65 -1.45 -0.92 3.35
C VAL A 65 -1.28 -1.64 4.68
N TRP A 66 -0.52 -2.72 4.67
CA TRP A 66 -0.33 -3.63 5.79
C TRP A 66 1.15 -3.74 6.15
N HIS A 67 1.45 -3.95 7.43
CA HIS A 67 2.81 -4.19 7.88
C HIS A 67 3.34 -5.56 7.44
N GLY A 68 4.64 -5.62 7.12
CA GLY A 68 5.37 -6.85 6.83
C GLY A 68 5.11 -7.40 5.43
N HIS A 69 5.00 -8.73 5.31
CA HIS A 69 4.73 -9.41 4.07
C HIS A 69 3.28 -9.89 3.93
N HIS A 70 2.85 -10.09 2.68
CA HIS A 70 1.51 -10.60 2.39
C HIS A 70 1.26 -12.00 3.00
N HIS A 71 2.33 -12.79 3.16
CA HIS A 71 2.27 -14.11 3.78
C HIS A 71 2.09 -14.05 5.31
N ASP A 72 2.41 -12.91 5.94
CA ASP A 72 2.20 -12.67 7.36
C ASP A 72 0.77 -12.17 7.66
N HIS A 73 -0.15 -12.29 6.70
CA HIS A 73 -1.53 -11.89 6.89
C HIS A 73 -2.22 -12.79 7.93
N THR A 74 -2.60 -12.20 9.05
CA THR A 74 -3.39 -12.84 10.09
C THR A 74 -4.75 -12.16 10.24
N PRO A 75 -5.83 -12.93 10.45
CA PRO A 75 -7.15 -12.37 10.74
C PRO A 75 -7.10 -11.44 11.96
N GLY A 76 -7.75 -10.28 11.88
CA GLY A 76 -7.83 -9.32 13.00
C GLY A 76 -6.71 -8.28 13.07
N ARG A 77 -5.76 -8.26 12.12
CA ARG A 77 -4.81 -7.15 12.02
C ARG A 77 -5.49 -5.86 11.56
N THR A 78 -4.97 -4.74 12.07
CA THR A 78 -5.31 -3.39 11.58
C THR A 78 -4.32 -3.00 10.47
N PRO A 79 -4.79 -2.45 9.34
CA PRO A 79 -3.90 -1.92 8.32
C PRO A 79 -3.10 -0.72 8.87
N ALA A 80 -1.88 -0.55 8.37
CA ALA A 80 -1.07 0.65 8.60
C ALA A 80 -1.71 1.89 7.96
N TYR A 81 -2.46 1.69 6.86
CA TYR A 81 -3.27 2.69 6.20
C TYR A 81 -4.52 2.04 5.61
N ASP A 82 -5.69 2.53 5.99
CA ASP A 82 -6.96 2.16 5.38
C ASP A 82 -7.41 3.24 4.40
N ASN A 83 -7.62 2.86 3.15
CA ASN A 83 -8.09 3.75 2.08
C ASN A 83 -9.60 3.65 1.86
N ALA A 84 -10.32 2.86 2.67
CA ALA A 84 -11.77 2.79 2.59
C ALA A 84 -12.37 4.19 2.85
N PRO A 85 -13.38 4.60 2.05
CA PRO A 85 -14.14 5.79 2.39
C PRO A 85 -14.72 5.63 3.80
N PRO A 86 -14.79 6.71 4.60
CA PRO A 86 -15.47 6.63 5.88
C PRO A 86 -16.88 6.06 5.65
N PRO A 87 -17.39 5.22 6.58
CA PRO A 87 -18.73 4.68 6.43
C PRO A 87 -19.68 5.85 6.18
N LEU A 88 -20.52 5.73 5.15
CA LEU A 88 -21.61 6.68 4.94
C LEU A 88 -22.44 6.65 6.23
N THR A 89 -22.25 7.65 7.09
CA THR A 89 -23.17 7.93 8.16
C THR A 89 -24.48 8.28 7.47
N ASN A 90 -25.39 7.31 7.42
CA ASN A 90 -26.80 7.59 7.16
C ASN A 90 -27.23 8.53 8.30
N THR A 91 -27.19 9.82 8.03
CA THR A 91 -27.87 10.82 8.85
C THR A 91 -29.37 10.56 8.65
N PRO A 92 -30.13 10.24 9.72
CA PRO A 92 -31.58 10.15 9.63
C PRO A 92 -32.22 11.51 9.29
#